data_AF-A0A656Z2S7-F1
#
_entry.id   AF-A0A656Z2S7-F1
#
_cell.length_a   1.000
_cell.length_b   1.000
_cell.length_c   1.000
_cell.angle_alpha   90.00
_cell.angle_beta   90.00
_cell.angle_gamma   90.00
#
_symmetry.space_group_name_H-M   'P 1'
#
loop_
_entity.id
_entity.type
_entity.pdbx_description
1 polymer ?
#
loop_
_entity_poly.entity_id
_entity_poly.type
_entity_poly.pdbx_seq_one_letter_code
_entity_poly.pdbx_strand_id
1 'polypeptide(L)'
;MTSTKTIAAASAFAGAFALLASATMPAAAQQPPQGWFKVCSKQEDNDICNTQNIITADSGQLLTAVNLIEIKGKINRKIFQVTVPIGRLIPAGVGLQIDNAKPTKLEYGICFPDRCIAEAPLSDDLINALKKGTKVTLTSVNYQNKQNPIPVALTGFSAALTGP
;
A
#
# COMPACT_ATOMS: atom_id res chain seq x y z
N MET A 1 -70.45 -1.01 -38.78
CA MET A 1 -69.44 -0.37 -39.64
C MET A 1 -68.09 -0.94 -39.25
N THR A 2 -67.41 -1.59 -40.20
CA THR A 2 -65.97 -2.00 -40.22
C THR A 2 -65.44 -2.84 -39.05
N SER A 3 -64.72 -3.96 -39.20
CA SER A 3 -64.26 -4.72 -40.36
C SER A 3 -63.71 -6.06 -39.84
N THR A 4 -64.01 -7.14 -40.54
CA THR A 4 -63.35 -8.46 -40.44
C THR A 4 -61.88 -8.37 -40.83
N LYS A 5 -60.98 -9.19 -40.24
CA LYS A 5 -59.81 -9.85 -40.88
C LYS A 5 -59.04 -10.69 -39.85
N THR A 6 -59.06 -12.04 -39.93
CA THR A 6 -58.12 -12.93 -40.67
C THR A 6 -57.13 -13.58 -39.70
N ILE A 7 -57.37 -14.83 -39.29
CA ILE A 7 -56.71 -16.08 -39.74
C ILE A 7 -55.20 -16.12 -39.45
N ALA A 8 -54.88 -17.00 -38.49
CA ALA A 8 -53.76 -17.95 -38.37
C ALA A 8 -52.55 -17.82 -39.31
N ALA A 9 -51.35 -17.98 -38.73
CA ALA A 9 -50.52 -19.17 -38.98
C ALA A 9 -49.29 -19.19 -38.05
N ALA A 10 -48.84 -20.41 -37.78
CA ALA A 10 -47.77 -20.80 -36.87
C ALA A 10 -46.38 -20.25 -37.23
N SER A 11 -45.54 -20.09 -36.22
CA SER A 11 -44.08 -20.14 -36.36
C SER A 11 -43.48 -20.63 -35.05
N ALA A 12 -43.21 -21.94 -34.98
CA ALA A 12 -42.34 -22.52 -33.99
C ALA A 12 -40.90 -22.10 -34.30
N PHE A 13 -40.28 -21.35 -33.41
CA PHE A 13 -38.82 -21.27 -33.31
C PHE A 13 -38.43 -21.58 -31.88
N ALA A 14 -38.22 -22.88 -31.64
CA ALA A 14 -37.33 -23.34 -30.59
C ALA A 14 -35.91 -22.91 -30.99
N GLY A 15 -35.41 -21.84 -30.37
CA GLY A 15 -34.06 -21.33 -30.58
C GLY A 15 -33.48 -20.92 -29.24
N ALA A 16 -32.57 -21.74 -28.73
CA ALA A 16 -31.90 -21.57 -27.45
C ALA A 16 -31.18 -20.21 -27.37
N PHE A 17 -31.65 -19.32 -26.49
CA PHE A 17 -30.84 -18.21 -26.02
C PHE A 17 -29.79 -18.74 -25.03
N ALA A 18 -28.62 -19.09 -25.56
CA ALA A 18 -27.44 -19.34 -24.75
C ALA A 18 -27.04 -18.06 -24.02
N LEU A 19 -27.27 -18.03 -22.72
CA LEU A 19 -26.81 -17.00 -21.80
C LEU A 19 -25.26 -17.03 -21.77
N LEU A 20 -24.62 -16.04 -22.41
CA LEU A 20 -23.22 -15.73 -22.17
C LEU A 20 -23.09 -15.08 -20.79
N ALA A 21 -22.94 -15.90 -19.75
CA ALA A 21 -22.53 -15.44 -18.43
C ALA A 21 -21.01 -15.18 -18.45
N SER A 22 -20.63 -13.93 -18.68
CA SER A 22 -19.26 -13.45 -18.43
C SER A 22 -18.96 -13.58 -16.93
N ALA A 23 -18.32 -14.65 -16.50
CA ALA A 23 -17.83 -14.78 -15.14
C ALA A 23 -16.66 -13.80 -14.93
N THR A 24 -16.96 -12.60 -14.43
CA THR A 24 -15.93 -11.73 -13.84
C THR A 24 -15.53 -12.33 -12.50
N MET A 25 -14.57 -13.26 -12.52
CA MET A 25 -13.89 -13.72 -11.30
C MET A 25 -13.23 -12.50 -10.65
N PRO A 26 -13.54 -12.16 -9.39
CA PRO A 26 -12.79 -11.14 -8.69
C PRO A 26 -11.34 -11.61 -8.56
N ALA A 27 -10.39 -10.78 -8.96
CA ALA A 27 -8.98 -11.01 -8.66
C ALA A 27 -8.86 -11.13 -7.14
N ALA A 28 -8.56 -12.34 -6.65
CA ALA A 28 -8.26 -12.53 -5.24
C ALA A 28 -7.05 -11.64 -4.89
N ALA A 29 -7.27 -10.64 -4.04
CA ALA A 29 -6.19 -9.79 -3.55
C ALA A 29 -5.21 -10.69 -2.79
N GLN A 30 -4.04 -10.96 -3.40
CA GLN A 30 -2.97 -11.70 -2.75
C GLN A 30 -2.53 -10.91 -1.51
N GLN A 31 -2.45 -11.58 -0.36
CA GLN A 31 -1.94 -10.96 0.85
C GLN A 31 -0.50 -10.49 0.62
N PRO A 32 -0.11 -9.32 1.16
CA PRO A 32 1.25 -8.85 1.01
C PRO A 32 2.25 -9.86 1.60
N PRO A 33 3.45 -9.98 1.03
CA PRO A 33 4.49 -10.82 1.59
C PRO A 33 4.77 -10.47 3.05
N GLN A 34 5.03 -11.47 3.89
CA GLN A 34 5.44 -11.23 5.25
C GLN A 34 6.90 -10.75 5.30
N GLY A 35 7.14 -9.71 6.10
CA GLY A 35 8.47 -9.13 6.29
C GLY A 35 8.86 -8.13 5.19
N TRP A 36 10.16 -7.96 5.00
CA TRP A 36 10.68 -7.04 4.00
C TRP A 36 10.66 -7.65 2.61
N PHE A 37 10.12 -6.92 1.65
CA PHE A 37 10.10 -7.32 0.24
C PHE A 37 10.35 -6.11 -0.66
N LYS A 38 10.74 -6.37 -1.90
CA LYS A 38 10.98 -5.34 -2.91
C LYS A 38 10.15 -5.61 -4.15
N VAL A 39 9.60 -4.54 -4.70
CA VAL A 39 8.85 -4.55 -5.96
C VAL A 39 9.39 -3.43 -6.83
N CYS A 40 9.89 -3.79 -8.01
CA CYS A 40 10.32 -2.84 -9.01
C CYS A 40 9.38 -2.85 -10.21
N SER A 41 9.11 -1.68 -10.76
CA SER A 41 8.32 -1.48 -11.96
C SER A 41 8.94 -0.38 -12.80
N LYS A 42 8.83 -0.51 -14.12
CA LYS A 42 9.21 0.54 -15.05
C LYS A 42 8.00 1.42 -15.35
N GLN A 43 8.16 2.73 -15.21
CA GLN A 43 7.15 3.72 -15.55
C GLN A 43 7.78 4.79 -16.44
N GLU A 44 7.39 4.79 -17.71
CA GLU A 44 7.99 5.63 -18.76
C GLU A 44 9.53 5.47 -18.78
N ASP A 45 10.26 6.57 -18.62
CA ASP A 45 11.72 6.65 -18.59
C ASP A 45 12.32 6.45 -17.18
N ASN A 46 11.53 5.95 -16.22
CA ASN A 46 11.98 5.77 -14.83
C ASN A 46 11.78 4.33 -14.35
N ASP A 47 12.78 3.80 -13.68
CA ASP A 47 12.68 2.59 -12.87
C ASP A 47 12.31 2.99 -11.44
N ILE A 48 11.21 2.43 -10.93
CA ILE A 48 10.68 2.70 -9.59
C ILE A 48 10.76 1.41 -8.78
N CYS A 49 11.55 1.43 -7.72
CA CYS A 49 11.66 0.32 -6.79
C CYS A 49 11.14 0.72 -5.42
N ASN A 50 10.29 -0.13 -4.85
CA ASN A 50 9.70 0.03 -3.54
C ASN A 50 10.22 -1.10 -2.64
N THR A 51 10.99 -0.78 -1.60
CA THR A 51 11.35 -1.75 -0.54
C THR A 51 10.44 -1.52 0.65
N GLN A 52 9.63 -2.51 0.99
CA GLN A 52 8.46 -2.35 1.85
C GLN A 52 8.41 -3.38 2.96
N ASN A 53 7.75 -3.02 4.05
CA ASN A 53 7.26 -3.94 5.08
C ASN A 53 5.91 -3.44 5.58
N ILE A 54 4.91 -4.30 5.57
CA ILE A 54 3.51 -3.98 5.89
C ILE A 54 3.12 -4.75 7.14
N ILE A 55 2.71 -4.03 8.17
CA ILE A 55 2.26 -4.60 9.44
C ILE A 55 0.75 -4.50 9.50
N THR A 56 0.08 -5.64 9.63
CA THR A 56 -1.36 -5.76 9.79
C THR A 56 -1.70 -6.37 11.15
N ALA A 57 -2.89 -6.08 11.65
CA ALA A 57 -3.50 -6.83 12.74
C ALA A 57 -3.94 -8.22 12.23
N ASP A 58 -4.30 -9.11 13.15
CA ASP A 58 -4.84 -10.44 12.82
C ASP A 58 -6.13 -10.35 11.99
N SER A 59 -6.87 -9.25 12.11
CA SER A 59 -8.05 -8.94 11.29
C SER A 59 -7.71 -8.56 9.84
N GLY A 60 -6.43 -8.42 9.49
CA GLY A 60 -5.97 -7.91 8.20
C GLY A 60 -5.95 -6.38 8.09
N GLN A 61 -6.38 -5.66 9.14
CA GLN A 61 -6.34 -4.21 9.15
C GLN A 61 -4.90 -3.68 9.17
N LEU A 62 -4.59 -2.71 8.30
CA LEU A 62 -3.30 -2.02 8.30
C LEU A 62 -3.03 -1.34 9.66
N LEU A 63 -1.89 -1.65 10.26
CA LEU A 63 -1.38 -0.97 11.46
C LEU A 63 -0.35 0.09 11.08
N THR A 64 0.61 -0.27 10.24
CA THR A 64 1.56 0.65 9.62
C THR A 64 2.23 0.00 8.40
N ALA A 65 2.81 0.79 7.51
CA ALA A 65 3.69 0.29 6.48
C ALA A 65 4.90 1.21 6.31
N VAL A 66 6.06 0.63 6.08
CA VAL A 66 7.27 1.35 5.68
C VAL A 66 7.47 1.16 4.19
N ASN A 67 7.81 2.22 3.46
CA ASN A 67 8.14 2.16 2.05
C ASN A 67 9.35 3.03 1.74
N LEU A 68 10.40 2.42 1.19
CA LEU A 68 11.54 3.12 0.61
C LEU A 68 11.34 3.13 -0.89
N ILE A 69 11.14 4.32 -1.45
CA ILE A 69 10.92 4.54 -2.88
C ILE A 69 12.23 5.04 -3.47
N GLU A 70 12.80 4.28 -4.40
CA GLU A 70 13.91 4.71 -5.24
C GLU A 70 13.43 4.86 -6.69
N ILE A 71 13.48 6.08 -7.20
CA ILE A 71 13.18 6.42 -8.60
C ILE A 71 14.50 6.74 -9.29
N LYS A 72 14.82 6.03 -10.37
CA LYS A 72 16.05 6.20 -11.18
C LYS A 72 15.68 6.34 -12.64
N GLY A 73 16.34 7.25 -13.36
CA GLY A 73 16.08 7.50 -14.78
C GLY A 73 16.07 8.99 -15.09
N LYS A 74 15.02 9.45 -15.77
CA LYS A 74 14.80 10.87 -16.07
C LYS A 74 14.69 11.72 -14.80
N ILE A 75 14.03 11.18 -13.78
CA ILE A 75 13.96 11.76 -12.44
C ILE A 75 14.74 10.86 -11.48
N ASN A 76 15.56 11.46 -10.63
CA ASN A 76 16.28 10.75 -9.58
C ASN A 76 15.80 11.25 -8.23
N ARG A 77 15.07 10.40 -7.51
CA ARG A 77 14.50 10.74 -6.19
C ARG A 77 14.47 9.52 -5.29
N LYS A 78 14.76 9.74 -4.01
CA LYS A 78 14.66 8.71 -2.97
C LYS A 78 13.78 9.23 -1.82
N ILE A 79 12.75 8.49 -1.45
CA ILE A 79 11.76 8.90 -0.44
C ILE A 79 11.59 7.78 0.57
N PHE A 80 11.56 8.14 1.85
CA PHE A 80 11.16 7.26 2.93
C PHE A 80 9.74 7.63 3.34
N GLN A 81 8.83 6.65 3.33
CA GLN A 81 7.44 6.85 3.69
C GLN A 81 7.02 5.90 4.82
N VAL A 82 6.20 6.43 5.72
CA VAL A 82 5.50 5.68 6.75
C VAL A 82 4.02 5.92 6.61
N THR A 83 3.29 4.85 6.33
CA THR A 83 1.83 4.86 6.25
C THR A 83 1.25 4.46 7.60
N VAL A 84 0.21 5.17 8.03
CA VAL A 84 -0.58 4.86 9.22
C VAL A 84 -2.07 5.03 8.93
N PRO A 85 -2.97 4.42 9.73
CA PRO A 85 -4.41 4.67 9.63
C PRO A 85 -4.77 6.15 9.86
N ILE A 86 -6.00 6.50 9.50
CA ILE A 86 -6.60 7.81 9.80
C ILE A 86 -6.80 8.04 11.32
N GLY A 87 -7.26 9.24 11.67
CA GLY A 87 -7.52 9.63 13.06
C GLY A 87 -6.24 9.94 13.85
N ARG A 88 -5.19 10.39 13.15
CA ARG A 88 -3.90 10.79 13.72
C ARG A 88 -3.76 12.30 13.82
N LEU A 89 -3.04 12.76 14.84
CA LEU A 89 -2.74 14.17 15.04
C LEU A 89 -1.64 14.60 14.08
N ILE A 90 -2.03 15.43 13.09
CA ILE A 90 -1.12 15.91 12.06
C ILE A 90 0.10 16.64 12.65
N PRO A 91 -0.02 17.57 13.61
CA PRO A 91 1.14 18.28 14.14
C PRO A 91 2.16 17.40 14.87
N ALA A 92 1.73 16.23 15.38
CA ALA A 92 2.61 15.29 16.05
C ALA A 92 3.48 14.49 15.07
N GLY A 93 3.03 14.32 13.82
CA GLY A 93 3.72 13.50 12.82
C GLY A 93 3.81 12.03 13.22
N VAL A 94 4.81 11.34 12.65
CA VAL A 94 5.19 9.99 13.05
C VAL A 94 6.60 10.01 13.62
N GLY A 95 6.78 9.55 14.85
CA GLY A 95 8.10 9.34 15.43
C GLY A 95 8.75 8.09 14.85
N LEU A 96 9.98 8.22 14.35
CA LEU A 96 10.83 7.14 13.88
C LEU A 96 11.98 6.95 14.87
N GLN A 97 12.13 5.74 15.39
CA GLN A 97 13.21 5.38 16.30
C GLN A 97 13.84 4.05 15.90
N ILE A 98 15.12 4.06 15.52
CA ILE A 98 15.87 2.82 15.24
C ILE A 98 16.55 2.38 16.52
N ASP A 99 16.24 1.18 16.98
CA ASP A 99 16.68 0.62 18.27
C ASP A 99 16.50 1.60 19.43
N ASN A 100 17.60 2.04 20.06
CA ASN A 100 17.61 2.99 21.18
C ASN A 100 18.08 4.40 20.78
N ALA A 101 18.15 4.70 19.47
CA ALA A 101 18.54 6.02 19.00
C ALA A 101 17.51 7.08 19.43
N LYS A 102 17.88 8.35 19.32
CA LYS A 102 16.94 9.46 19.55
C LYS A 102 15.83 9.40 18.49
N PRO A 103 14.54 9.46 18.87
CA PRO A 103 13.46 9.54 17.89
C PRO A 103 13.56 10.78 17.01
N THR A 104 13.31 10.61 15.72
CA THR A 104 13.15 11.70 14.76
C THR A 104 11.69 11.80 14.34
N LYS A 105 11.22 13.00 14.01
CA LYS A 105 9.85 13.23 13.58
C LYS A 105 9.78 13.20 12.05
N LEU A 106 8.82 12.46 11.51
CA LEU A 106 8.40 12.50 10.11
C LEU A 106 7.11 13.31 10.02
N GLU A 107 7.08 14.29 9.13
CA GLU A 107 5.89 15.11 8.90
C GLU A 107 4.93 14.39 7.95
N TYR A 108 3.62 14.57 8.16
CA TYR A 108 2.61 14.08 7.21
C TYR A 108 2.67 14.89 5.92
N GLY A 109 2.88 14.21 4.79
CA GLY A 109 2.83 14.82 3.46
C GLY A 109 1.43 14.79 2.86
N ILE A 110 0.69 13.70 3.07
CA ILE A 110 -0.65 13.51 2.51
C ILE A 110 -1.50 12.57 3.36
N CYS A 111 -2.82 12.84 3.41
CA CYS A 111 -3.81 11.92 3.93
C CYS A 111 -4.86 11.60 2.86
N PHE A 112 -5.12 10.31 2.68
CA PHE A 112 -6.21 9.74 1.91
C PHE A 112 -7.37 9.35 2.84
N PRO A 113 -8.56 9.02 2.32
CA PRO A 113 -9.70 8.61 3.14
C PRO A 113 -9.44 7.43 4.07
N ASP A 114 -8.51 6.54 3.72
CA ASP A 114 -8.19 5.31 4.44
C ASP A 114 -6.85 5.35 5.21
N ARG A 115 -5.93 6.28 4.88
CA ARG A 115 -4.57 6.32 5.46
C ARG A 115 -3.92 7.69 5.40
N CYS A 116 -2.97 7.94 6.28
CA CYS A 116 -2.05 9.09 6.22
C CYS A 116 -0.62 8.61 5.99
N ILE A 117 0.14 9.40 5.22
CA ILE A 117 1.52 9.10 4.84
C ILE A 117 2.43 10.21 5.36
N ALA A 118 3.35 9.84 6.24
CA ALA A 118 4.45 10.69 6.66
C ALA A 118 5.69 10.38 5.82
N GLU A 119 6.45 11.41 5.45
CA GLU A 119 7.58 11.24 4.54
C GLU A 119 8.80 12.07 4.92
N ALA A 120 9.95 11.58 4.49
CA ALA A 120 11.22 12.29 4.54
C ALA A 120 12.09 11.91 3.33
N PRO A 121 13.10 12.72 2.97
CA PRO A 121 14.14 12.28 2.06
C PRO A 121 14.79 10.99 2.58
N LEU A 122 14.92 9.99 1.70
CA LEU A 122 15.65 8.77 2.05
C LEU A 122 17.15 9.04 1.90
N SER A 123 17.79 9.40 3.02
CA SER A 123 19.23 9.63 3.08
C SER A 123 20.02 8.33 3.19
N ASP A 124 21.28 8.36 2.75
CA ASP A 124 22.18 7.22 2.91
C ASP A 124 22.43 6.90 4.39
N ASP A 125 22.43 7.90 5.27
CA ASP A 125 22.50 7.71 6.73
C ASP A 125 21.31 6.93 7.27
N LEU A 126 20.09 7.23 6.83
CA LEU A 126 18.90 6.49 7.23
C LEU A 126 18.95 5.06 6.72
N ILE A 127 19.35 4.85 5.46
CA ILE A 127 19.55 3.49 4.90
C ILE A 127 20.57 2.72 5.74
N ASN A 128 21.71 3.34 6.05
CA ASN A 128 22.78 2.70 6.82
C ASN A 128 22.35 2.39 8.26
N ALA A 129 21.58 3.27 8.89
CA ALA A 129 21.00 3.02 10.20
C ALA A 129 20.01 1.84 10.17
N LEU A 130 19.13 1.78 9.16
CA LEU A 130 18.19 0.66 8.99
C LEU A 130 18.90 -0.66 8.70
N LYS A 131 19.99 -0.66 7.92
CA LYS A 131 20.80 -1.86 7.64
C LYS A 131 21.48 -2.43 8.88
N LYS A 132 21.92 -1.55 9.80
CA LYS A 132 22.65 -1.94 11.02
C LYS A 132 21.73 -2.23 12.20
N GLY A 133 20.54 -1.65 12.21
CA GLY A 133 19.61 -1.75 13.31
C GLY A 133 18.88 -3.10 13.38
N THR A 134 18.26 -3.37 14.52
CA THR A 134 17.49 -4.61 14.74
C THR A 134 15.99 -4.39 14.56
N LYS A 135 15.50 -3.21 14.92
CA LYS A 135 14.10 -2.78 14.72
C LYS A 135 14.00 -1.28 14.50
N VAL A 136 12.95 -0.87 13.81
CA VAL A 136 12.47 0.52 13.80
C VAL A 136 11.11 0.58 14.49
N THR A 137 10.95 1.48 15.45
CA THR A 137 9.68 1.75 16.13
C THR A 137 9.06 2.99 15.53
N LEU A 138 7.84 2.84 15.03
CA LEU A 138 7.07 3.90 14.38
C LEU A 138 5.93 4.29 15.30
N THR A 139 5.95 5.53 15.78
CA THR A 139 5.00 6.02 16.80
C THR A 139 4.12 7.08 16.21
N SER A 140 2.84 6.75 16.02
CA SER A 140 1.82 7.74 15.65
C SER A 140 1.02 8.16 16.88
N VAL A 141 0.40 9.33 16.84
CA VAL A 141 -0.43 9.85 17.93
C VAL A 141 -1.86 10.00 17.45
N ASN A 142 -2.84 9.46 18.17
CA ASN A 142 -4.26 9.60 17.81
C ASN A 142 -4.84 10.94 18.32
N TYR A 143 -6.07 11.25 17.91
CA TYR A 143 -6.79 12.49 18.30
C TYR A 143 -6.98 12.69 19.81
N GLN A 144 -6.80 11.65 20.62
CA GLN A 144 -6.86 11.70 22.09
C GLN A 144 -5.48 11.91 22.73
N ASN A 145 -4.47 12.29 21.94
CA ASN A 145 -3.05 12.39 22.36
C ASN A 145 -2.45 11.06 22.84
N LYS A 146 -3.05 9.91 22.50
CA LYS A 146 -2.49 8.60 22.84
C LYS A 146 -1.46 8.18 21.80
N GLN A 147 -0.25 7.85 22.25
CA GLN A 147 0.79 7.27 21.41
C GLN A 147 0.48 5.82 21.06
N ASN A 148 0.83 5.43 19.83
CA ASN A 148 0.72 4.07 19.31
C ASN A 148 2.06 3.65 18.68
N PRO A 149 3.01 3.14 19.49
CA PRO A 149 4.30 2.64 19.00
C PRO A 149 4.12 1.27 18.35
N ILE A 150 4.57 1.12 17.11
CA ILE A 150 4.57 -0.14 16.37
C ILE A 150 6.01 -0.52 16.04
N PRO A 151 6.55 -1.63 16.59
CA PRO A 151 7.86 -2.13 16.21
C PRO A 151 7.81 -2.85 14.87
N VAL A 152 8.77 -2.58 14.00
CA VAL A 152 9.00 -3.27 12.73
C VAL A 152 10.41 -3.87 12.80
N ALA A 153 10.51 -5.20 12.72
CA ALA A 153 11.79 -5.88 12.69
C ALA A 153 12.57 -5.50 11.42
N LEU A 154 13.89 -5.28 11.54
CA LEU A 154 14.77 -4.98 10.41
C LEU A 154 15.43 -6.23 9.82
N THR A 155 15.14 -7.41 10.38
CA THR A 155 15.55 -8.70 9.80
C THR A 155 15.06 -8.82 8.36
N GLY A 156 15.98 -9.10 7.43
CA GLY A 156 15.69 -9.22 6.00
C GLY A 156 15.68 -7.89 5.22
N PHE A 157 15.73 -6.73 5.90
CA PHE A 157 15.73 -5.42 5.23
C PHE A 157 16.85 -5.28 4.20
N SER A 158 18.09 -5.55 4.62
CA SER A 158 19.27 -5.41 3.75
C SER A 158 19.16 -6.30 2.50
N ALA A 159 18.68 -7.53 2.67
CA ALA A 159 18.51 -8.48 1.57
C ALA A 159 17.42 -8.02 0.59
N ALA A 160 16.27 -7.55 1.11
CA ALA A 160 15.19 -7.03 0.28
C ALA A 160 15.63 -5.78 -0.50
N LEU A 161 16.33 -4.84 0.15
CA LEU A 161 16.77 -3.59 -0.48
C LEU A 161 17.71 -3.85 -1.68
N THR A 162 18.65 -4.78 -1.53
CA THR A 162 19.59 -5.16 -2.60
C THR A 162 19.05 -6.21 -3.56
N GLY A 163 17.91 -6.81 -3.23
CA GLY A 163 17.24 -7.83 -4.03
C GLY A 163 16.66 -7.26 -5.34
N PRO A 164 16.11 -8.15 -6.19
CA PRO A 164 15.43 -7.74 -7.42
C PRO A 164 14.20 -6.88 -7.15
#